data_AF-A0A5J4R4I6-F1
#
_entry.id   AF-A0A5J4R4I6-F1
#
_cell.length_a   1.000
_cell.length_b   1.000
_cell.length_c   1.000
_cell.angle_alpha   90.00
_cell.angle_beta   90.00
_cell.angle_gamma   90.00
#
_symmetry.space_group_name_H-M   'P 1'
#
loop_
_entity.id
_entity.type
_entity.pdbx_description
1 polymer ?
#
loop_
_entity_poly.entity_id
_entity_poly.type
_entity_poly.pdbx_seq_one_letter_code
_entity_poly.pdbx_strand_id
1 'polypeptide(L)'
;MIRQNIQLADAAKEAGIVDAGDYATFQDYGYQGLYGGLKLKDVHRQKGLGKGQKLVDYIGSTELAANLFRTTQTEDKLRRDEVKWKKKAYQMHYEVGTTVRRTIEELGGVMPENLPAVESIKKIEEKEKLLDKK
;
A
#
# COMPACT_ATOMS: atom_id res chain seq x y z
N MET A 1 8.07 -3.19 5.16
CA MET A 1 6.91 -2.28 5.14
C MET A 1 7.15 -1.01 5.95
N ILE A 2 7.46 -1.09 7.26
CA ILE A 2 7.58 0.11 8.13
C ILE A 2 8.65 1.07 7.59
N ARG A 3 9.85 0.56 7.28
CA ARG A 3 10.95 1.37 6.75
C ARG A 3 10.57 2.09 5.46
N GLN A 4 9.97 1.37 4.51
CA GLN A 4 9.59 1.92 3.21
C GLN A 4 8.48 2.97 3.32
N ASN A 5 7.53 2.80 4.24
CA ASN A 5 6.51 3.81 4.49
C ASN A 5 7.10 5.09 5.12
N ILE A 6 8.15 4.98 5.94
CA ILE A 6 8.87 6.14 6.46
C ILE A 6 9.58 6.87 5.31
N GLN A 7 10.31 6.14 4.46
CA GLN A 7 11.02 6.74 3.32
C GLN A 7 10.06 7.43 2.33
N LEU A 8 8.91 6.79 2.05
CA LEU A 8 7.86 7.38 1.23
C LEU A 8 7.28 8.65 1.88
N ALA A 9 7.07 8.64 3.20
CA ALA A 9 6.58 9.82 3.92
C ALA A 9 7.57 10.98 3.84
N ASP A 10 8.87 10.71 3.98
CA ASP A 10 9.92 11.71 3.85
C ASP A 10 9.95 12.30 2.42
N ALA A 11 9.91 11.45 1.38
CA ALA A 11 9.86 11.90 -0.01
C ALA A 11 8.58 12.70 -0.31
N ALA A 12 7.43 12.28 0.21
CA ALA A 12 6.16 12.98 0.05
C ALA A 12 6.20 14.37 0.71
N LYS A 13 6.83 14.48 1.89
CA LYS A 13 7.04 15.76 2.58
C LYS A 13 7.86 16.73 1.75
N GLU A 14 8.96 16.26 1.15
CA GLU A 14 9.78 17.05 0.21
C GLU A 14 9.02 17.50 -1.04
N ALA A 15 7.95 16.77 -1.41
CA ALA A 15 7.05 17.09 -2.51
C ALA A 15 5.86 18.01 -2.10
N GLY A 16 5.79 18.40 -0.82
CA GLY A 16 4.78 19.33 -0.30
C GLY A 16 3.58 18.68 0.38
N ILE A 17 3.67 17.39 0.76
CA ILE A 17 2.67 16.70 1.59
C ILE A 17 3.04 16.84 3.06
N VAL A 18 2.51 17.86 3.74
CA VAL A 18 3.01 18.27 5.07
C VAL A 18 2.05 17.98 6.23
N ASP A 19 0.75 17.87 5.98
CA ASP A 19 -0.24 17.58 7.01
C ASP A 19 -0.86 16.18 6.85
N ALA A 20 -1.51 15.71 7.91
CA ALA A 20 -2.08 14.37 7.98
C ALA A 20 -3.21 14.13 6.96
N GLY A 21 -3.98 15.15 6.60
CA GLY A 21 -5.07 15.04 5.63
C GLY A 21 -4.55 14.94 4.20
N ASP A 22 -3.55 15.76 3.87
CA ASP A 22 -2.83 15.68 2.60
C ASP A 22 -2.13 14.32 2.47
N TYR A 23 -1.55 13.78 3.56
CA TYR A 23 -0.93 12.44 3.55
C TYR A 23 -1.95 11.31 3.38
N ALA A 24 -3.10 11.38 4.06
CA ALA A 24 -4.17 10.42 3.85
C ALA A 24 -4.67 10.42 2.40
N THR A 25 -4.82 11.60 1.80
CA THR A 25 -5.17 11.76 0.39
C THR A 25 -4.09 11.17 -0.52
N PHE A 26 -2.81 11.47 -0.26
CA PHE A 26 -1.69 10.91 -1.01
C PHE A 26 -1.67 9.38 -0.99
N GLN A 27 -1.91 8.77 0.16
CA GLN A 27 -2.00 7.32 0.30
C GLN A 27 -3.19 6.77 -0.49
N ASP A 28 -4.36 7.40 -0.38
CA ASP A 28 -5.55 6.98 -1.13
C ASP A 28 -5.29 6.96 -2.64
N TYR A 29 -4.60 7.95 -3.22
CA TYR A 29 -4.25 7.92 -4.65
C TYR A 29 -3.40 6.70 -5.02
N GLY A 30 -2.43 6.32 -4.19
CA GLY A 30 -1.66 5.09 -4.38
C GLY A 30 -2.50 3.81 -4.30
N TYR A 31 -3.47 3.75 -3.39
CA TYR A 31 -4.44 2.66 -3.34
C TYR A 31 -5.31 2.63 -4.59
N GLN A 32 -5.83 3.78 -5.02
CA GLN A 32 -6.70 3.87 -6.18
C GLN A 32 -6.00 3.42 -7.47
N GLY A 33 -4.71 3.74 -7.65
CA GLY A 33 -3.95 3.24 -8.79
C GLY A 33 -3.81 1.72 -8.80
N LEU A 34 -3.47 1.14 -7.64
CA LEU A 34 -3.21 -0.30 -7.53
C LEU A 34 -4.49 -1.15 -7.56
N TYR A 35 -5.53 -0.70 -6.86
CA TYR A 35 -6.77 -1.43 -6.59
C TYR A 35 -7.94 -0.97 -7.49
N GLY A 36 -7.66 -0.56 -8.73
CA GLY A 36 -8.71 -0.30 -9.72
C GLY A 36 -9.70 0.81 -9.34
N GLY A 37 -9.22 1.85 -8.67
CA GLY A 37 -10.00 3.01 -8.24
C GLY A 37 -10.48 2.97 -6.78
N LEU A 38 -10.26 1.86 -6.06
CA LEU A 38 -10.63 1.73 -4.65
C LEU A 38 -9.66 2.46 -3.72
N LYS A 39 -10.21 3.16 -2.72
CA LYS A 39 -9.42 3.77 -1.64
C LYS A 39 -9.11 2.73 -0.56
N LEU A 40 -8.19 3.05 0.36
CA LEU A 40 -7.82 2.14 1.45
C LEU A 40 -9.05 1.66 2.24
N LYS A 41 -9.99 2.56 2.54
CA LYS A 41 -11.23 2.23 3.27
C LYS A 41 -12.15 1.26 2.50
N ASP A 42 -12.10 1.28 1.17
CA ASP A 42 -12.95 0.44 0.32
C ASP A 42 -12.34 -0.96 0.22
N VAL A 43 -11.02 -1.06 0.05
CA VAL A 43 -10.28 -2.32 0.12
C VAL A 43 -10.47 -2.99 1.48
N HIS A 44 -10.38 -2.22 2.56
CA HIS A 44 -10.60 -2.69 3.93
C HIS A 44 -12.01 -3.28 4.11
N ARG A 45 -13.04 -2.58 3.61
CA ARG A 45 -14.43 -3.05 3.63
C ARG A 45 -14.65 -4.29 2.77
N GLN A 46 -14.09 -4.33 1.56
CA GLN A 46 -14.22 -5.47 0.65
C GLN A 46 -13.60 -6.75 1.23
N LYS A 47 -12.53 -6.61 2.02
CA LYS A 47 -11.93 -7.72 2.76
C LYS A 47 -12.64 -8.09 4.07
N GLY A 48 -13.77 -7.46 4.39
CA GLY A 48 -14.57 -7.77 5.57
C GLY A 48 -13.86 -7.46 6.90
N LEU A 49 -12.91 -6.52 6.89
CA LEU A 49 -12.12 -6.20 8.08
C LEU A 49 -12.89 -5.29 9.04
N GLY A 50 -12.82 -5.58 10.34
CA GLY A 50 -13.36 -4.75 11.41
C GLY A 50 -12.52 -3.50 11.68
N LYS A 51 -13.10 -2.50 12.35
CA LYS A 51 -12.49 -1.16 12.56
C LYS A 51 -11.07 -1.17 13.15
N GLY A 52 -10.73 -2.15 14.00
CA GLY A 52 -9.40 -2.27 14.62
C GLY A 52 -8.40 -3.14 13.85
N GLN A 53 -8.83 -3.81 12.79
CA GLN A 53 -7.99 -4.70 12.01
C GLN A 53 -7.20 -3.90 10.97
N LYS A 54 -5.86 -3.95 11.04
CA LYS A 54 -5.01 -3.27 10.06
C LYS A 54 -4.90 -4.12 8.81
N LEU A 55 -5.15 -3.54 7.64
CA LEU A 55 -5.11 -4.25 6.36
C LEU A 55 -3.83 -5.09 6.19
N VAL A 56 -2.66 -4.52 6.47
CA VAL A 56 -1.35 -5.20 6.34
C VAL A 56 -1.24 -6.49 7.15
N ASP A 57 -1.98 -6.62 8.24
CA ASP A 57 -1.96 -7.82 9.08
C ASP A 57 -2.74 -8.98 8.43
N TYR A 58 -3.60 -8.71 7.44
CA TYR A 58 -4.57 -9.65 6.84
C TYR A 58 -4.41 -9.82 5.33
N ILE A 59 -3.29 -9.39 4.76
CA ILE A 59 -2.99 -9.55 3.32
C ILE A 59 -1.90 -10.60 3.10
N GLY A 60 -2.04 -11.39 2.03
CA GLY A 60 -1.05 -12.39 1.64
C GLY A 60 0.23 -11.79 1.04
N SER A 61 1.24 -12.62 0.84
CA SER A 61 2.56 -12.22 0.31
C SER A 61 2.48 -11.52 -1.05
N THR A 62 1.62 -11.98 -1.96
CA THR A 62 1.43 -11.38 -3.29
C THR A 62 0.93 -9.93 -3.20
N GLU A 63 -0.10 -9.69 -2.39
CA GLU A 63 -0.65 -8.34 -2.20
C GLU A 63 0.31 -7.43 -1.44
N LEU A 64 1.02 -8.00 -0.45
CA LEU A 64 2.05 -7.32 0.30
C LEU A 64 3.19 -6.85 -0.61
N ALA A 65 3.66 -7.72 -1.51
CA ALA A 65 4.69 -7.42 -2.49
C ALA A 65 4.25 -6.31 -3.46
N ALA A 66 3.00 -6.36 -3.95
CA ALA A 66 2.46 -5.32 -4.82
C ALA A 66 2.41 -3.94 -4.13
N ASN A 67 1.94 -3.88 -2.87
CA ASN A 67 1.92 -2.65 -2.10
C ASN A 67 3.34 -2.13 -1.80
N LEU A 68 4.25 -3.02 -1.43
CA LEU A 68 5.65 -2.67 -1.20
C LEU A 68 6.28 -2.10 -2.46
N PHE A 69 6.07 -2.74 -3.61
CA PHE A 69 6.63 -2.30 -4.88
C PHE A 69 6.09 -0.91 -5.26
N ARG A 70 4.77 -0.70 -5.19
CA ARG A 70 4.17 0.64 -5.41
C ARG A 70 4.81 1.69 -4.49
N THR A 71 4.91 1.42 -3.19
CA THR A 71 5.47 2.36 -2.22
C THR A 71 6.91 2.72 -2.56
N THR A 72 7.77 1.73 -2.83
CA THR A 72 9.18 1.95 -3.18
C THR A 72 9.34 2.73 -4.48
N GLN A 73 8.60 2.35 -5.52
CA GLN A 73 8.69 3.04 -6.82
C GLN A 73 8.13 4.46 -6.78
N THR A 74 7.13 4.72 -5.93
CA THR A 74 6.62 6.08 -5.73
C THR A 74 7.64 6.94 -5.02
N GLU A 75 8.29 6.43 -3.97
CA GLU A 75 9.39 7.13 -3.30
C GLU A 75 10.50 7.49 -4.29
N ASP A 76 11.02 6.49 -5.00
CA ASP A 76 12.12 6.66 -5.96
C ASP A 76 11.75 7.69 -7.04
N LYS A 77 10.52 7.62 -7.57
CA LYS A 77 10.05 8.54 -8.62
C LYS A 77 9.84 9.97 -8.10
N LEU A 78 9.32 10.15 -6.89
CA LEU A 78 9.19 11.47 -6.27
C LEU A 78 10.55 12.16 -6.13
N ARG A 79 11.56 11.41 -5.69
CA ARG A 79 12.93 11.92 -5.51
C ARG A 79 13.61 12.19 -6.85
N ARG A 80 13.63 11.20 -7.75
CA ARG A 80 14.31 11.28 -9.05
C ARG A 80 13.75 12.41 -9.92
N ASP A 81 12.43 12.58 -9.92
CA ASP A 81 11.76 13.56 -10.77
C ASP A 81 11.59 14.92 -10.04
N GLU A 82 12.23 15.08 -8.87
CA GLU A 82 12.21 16.27 -8.00
C GLU A 82 10.82 16.87 -7.84
N VAL A 83 9.82 16.01 -7.61
CA VAL A 83 8.43 16.43 -7.63
C VAL A 83 8.18 17.49 -6.57
N LYS A 84 7.54 18.57 -7.00
CA LYS A 84 6.98 19.60 -6.13
C LYS A 84 5.49 19.68 -6.34
N TRP A 85 4.82 20.19 -5.31
CA TRP A 85 3.37 20.44 -5.24
C TRP A 85 2.54 19.18 -5.02
N LYS A 86 1.64 19.26 -4.03
CA LYS A 86 0.82 18.14 -3.59
C LYS A 86 0.02 17.45 -4.68
N LYS A 87 -0.61 18.21 -5.59
CA LYS A 87 -1.40 17.63 -6.69
C LYS A 87 -0.56 16.75 -7.61
N LYS A 88 0.69 17.14 -7.89
CA LYS A 88 1.60 16.36 -8.72
C LYS A 88 2.06 15.09 -7.99
N ALA A 89 2.31 15.18 -6.68
CA ALA A 89 2.62 14.01 -5.86
C ALA A 89 1.47 13.00 -5.81
N TYR A 90 0.22 13.46 -5.65
CA TYR A 90 -0.97 12.60 -5.71
C TYR A 90 -1.08 11.85 -7.03
N GLN A 91 -1.01 12.60 -8.14
CA GLN A 91 -1.12 12.05 -9.48
C GLN A 91 0.00 11.03 -9.74
N MET A 92 1.23 11.33 -9.34
CA MET A 92 2.35 10.41 -9.48
C MET A 92 2.14 9.09 -8.71
N HIS A 93 1.65 9.15 -7.47
CA HIS A 93 1.41 7.93 -6.69
C HIS A 93 0.32 7.06 -7.34
N TYR A 94 -0.72 7.68 -7.89
CA TYR A 94 -1.75 6.99 -8.66
C TYR A 94 -1.19 6.34 -9.94
N GLU A 95 -0.36 7.05 -10.69
CA GLU A 95 0.27 6.53 -11.92
C GLU A 95 1.20 5.35 -11.64
N VAL A 96 2.00 5.43 -10.58
CA VAL A 96 2.84 4.31 -10.14
C VAL A 96 1.96 3.12 -9.74
N GLY A 97 0.90 3.33 -8.96
CA GLY A 97 -0.05 2.26 -8.61
C GLY A 97 -0.67 1.61 -9.84
N THR A 98 -1.10 2.41 -10.82
CA THR A 98 -1.68 1.96 -12.09
C THR A 98 -0.67 1.16 -12.91
N THR A 99 0.59 1.58 -12.90
CA THR A 99 1.67 0.86 -13.59
C THR A 99 1.91 -0.51 -12.94
N VAL A 100 2.00 -0.57 -11.62
CA VAL A 100 2.13 -1.85 -10.89
C VAL A 100 0.94 -2.76 -11.19
N ARG A 101 -0.28 -2.22 -11.19
CA ARG A 101 -1.49 -2.96 -11.55
C ARG A 101 -1.40 -3.57 -12.95
N ARG A 102 -1.03 -2.76 -13.96
CA ARG A 102 -0.86 -3.24 -15.34
C ARG A 102 0.18 -4.35 -15.42
N THR A 103 1.30 -4.22 -14.71
CA THR A 103 2.32 -5.29 -14.67
C THR A 103 1.78 -6.59 -14.07
N ILE A 104 0.95 -6.53 -13.03
CA ILE A 104 0.30 -7.74 -12.49
C ILE A 104 -0.58 -8.39 -13.56
N GLU A 105 -1.34 -7.59 -14.32
CA GLU A 105 -2.22 -8.07 -15.39
C GLU A 105 -1.42 -8.70 -16.55
N GLU A 106 -0.35 -8.03 -17.00
CA GLU A 106 0.56 -8.52 -18.05
C GLU A 106 1.21 -9.86 -17.69
N LEU A 107 1.47 -10.10 -16.40
CA LEU A 107 2.01 -11.36 -15.88
C LEU A 107 0.92 -12.44 -15.68
N GLY A 108 -0.35 -12.15 -15.96
CA GLY A 108 -1.47 -13.07 -15.70
C GLY A 108 -1.77 -13.25 -14.21
N GLY A 109 -1.36 -12.30 -13.37
CA GLY A 109 -1.57 -12.34 -11.92
C GLY A 109 -2.99 -11.98 -11.51
N VAL A 110 -3.41 -12.43 -10.32
CA VAL A 110 -4.69 -12.06 -9.73
C VAL A 110 -4.62 -10.61 -9.22
N MET A 111 -5.62 -9.79 -9.56
CA MET A 111 -5.68 -8.40 -9.14
C MET A 111 -5.75 -8.26 -7.60
N PRO A 112 -5.09 -7.25 -7.01
CA PRO A 112 -5.01 -7.08 -5.56
C PRO A 112 -6.36 -7.07 -4.83
N GLU A 113 -7.38 -6.42 -5.40
CA GLU A 113 -8.73 -6.38 -4.83
C GLU A 113 -9.45 -7.74 -4.82
N ASN A 114 -9.01 -8.69 -5.64
CA ASN A 114 -9.58 -10.04 -5.74
C ASN A 114 -8.81 -11.07 -4.89
N LEU A 115 -7.67 -10.69 -4.30
CA LEU A 115 -6.94 -11.56 -3.39
C LEU A 115 -7.71 -11.70 -2.06
N PRO A 116 -7.86 -12.91 -1.51
CA PRO A 116 -8.57 -13.11 -0.26
C PRO A 116 -7.83 -12.48 0.92
N ALA A 117 -8.56 -12.15 1.99
CA ALA A 117 -7.93 -11.88 3.27
C ALA A 117 -7.36 -13.17 3.86
N VAL A 118 -6.20 -13.08 4.51
CA VAL A 118 -5.54 -14.21 5.19
C VAL A 118 -5.71 -14.12 6.70
N GLU A 119 -5.39 -15.20 7.42
CA GLU A 119 -5.30 -15.16 8.88
C GLU A 119 -4.28 -14.10 9.31
N SER A 120 -4.58 -13.39 10.40
CA SER A 120 -3.72 -12.31 10.86
C SER A 120 -2.30 -12.80 11.15
N ILE A 121 -1.29 -12.13 10.61
CA ILE A 121 0.12 -12.50 10.88
C ILE A 121 0.44 -12.53 12.38
N LYS A 122 -0.17 -11.64 13.17
CA LYS A 122 0.00 -11.62 14.64
C LYS A 122 -0.54 -12.88 15.31
N LYS A 123 -1.67 -13.40 14.82
CA LYS A 123 -2.23 -14.66 15.32
C LYS A 123 -1.32 -15.84 14.97
N ILE A 124 -0.68 -15.80 13.80
CA ILE A 124 0.28 -16.82 13.38
C ILE A 124 1.52 -16.77 14.30
N GLU A 125 2.11 -15.59 14.50
CA GLU A 125 3.25 -15.38 15.41
C GLU A 125 2.94 -15.82 16.86
N GLU A 126 1.72 -15.60 17.34
CA GLU A 126 1.27 -16.07 18.65
C GLU A 126 1.20 -17.59 18.73
N LYS A 127 0.67 -18.26 17.69
CA LYS A 127 0.61 -19.73 17.61
C LYS A 127 2.01 -20.34 17.56
N GLU A 128 2.92 -19.78 16.77
CA GLU A 128 4.32 -20.23 16.69
C GLU A 128 5.02 -20.14 18.05
N LYS A 129 4.88 -19.02 18.77
CA LYS A 129 5.43 -18.86 20.12
C LYS A 129 4.88 -19.86 21.13
N LEU A 130 3.65 -20.35 20.95
CA LEU A 130 3.06 -21.38 21.80
C LEU A 130 3.56 -22.79 21.44
N LEU A 131 3.93 -23.02 20.18
CA LEU A 131 4.52 -24.27 19.71
C LEU A 131 5.99 -24.38 20.14
N ASP A 132 6.77 -23.30 20.07
CA ASP A 132 8.17 -23.25 20.50
C ASP A 132 8.38 -23.38 22.02
N LYS A 133 7.30 -23.25 22.80
CA LYS A 133 7.30 -23.40 24.26
C LYS A 133 6.93 -24.81 24.74
N LYS A 134 6.64 -25.73 23.82
CA LYS A 134 6.39 -27.16 24.11
C LYS A 134 7.61 -27.99 23.77
#